data_AF-A0A0M3JNT0-F1
#
_entry.id   AF-A0A0M3JNT0-F1
#
_cell.length_a   1.000
_cell.length_b   1.000
_cell.length_c   1.000
_cell.angle_alpha   90.00
_cell.angle_beta   90.00
_cell.angle_gamma   90.00
#
_symmetry.space_group_name_H-M   'P 1'
#
loop_
_entity.id
_entity.type
_entity.pdbx_description
1 polymer ?
#
loop_
_entity_poly.entity_id
_entity_poly.type
_entity_poly.pdbx_seq_one_letter_code
_entity_poly.pdbx_strand_id
1 'polypeptide(L)'
;MKAAIRYVGKDRRESLHQAVQFANDVVVAKETNAKKENDFIYHDRIPRRDELKIPEGVAMVKPIGFEATDRSVAGDDLFSALLPMNVLKSVSLYSEEKAKYKRDVLERI
;
A
#
# COMPACT_ATOMS: atom_id res chain seq x y z
N MET A 1 19.09 1.98 -21.74
CA MET A 1 18.35 1.01 -22.59
C MET A 1 19.18 -0.22 -22.99
N LYS A 2 20.39 -0.11 -23.57
CA LYS A 2 21.20 -1.28 -24.00
C LYS A 2 21.47 -2.32 -22.90
N ALA A 3 21.73 -1.88 -21.66
CA ALA A 3 21.89 -2.78 -20.52
C ALA A 3 20.58 -3.52 -20.16
N ALA A 4 19.43 -2.83 -20.22
CA ALA A 4 18.12 -3.42 -19.93
C ALA A 4 17.76 -4.52 -20.95
N ILE A 5 18.00 -4.29 -22.24
CA ILE A 5 17.80 -5.30 -23.29
C ILE A 5 18.67 -6.55 -23.04
N ARG A 6 19.93 -6.37 -22.61
CA ARG A 6 20.83 -7.48 -22.27
C ARG A 6 20.36 -8.29 -21.07
N TYR A 7 19.78 -7.63 -20.06
CA TYR A 7 19.21 -8.31 -18.89
C TYR A 7 17.92 -9.04 -19.24
N VAL A 8 17.07 -8.45 -20.07
CA VAL A 8 15.80 -9.04 -20.49
C VAL A 8 16.01 -10.22 -21.46
N GLY A 9 17.09 -10.22 -22.23
CA GLY A 9 17.49 -11.39 -23.03
C GLY A 9 17.89 -12.62 -22.21
N LYS A 10 18.09 -12.48 -20.89
CA LYS A 10 18.32 -13.60 -19.96
C LYS A 10 17.04 -14.03 -19.22
N ASP A 11 15.97 -13.26 -19.33
CA ASP A 11 14.68 -13.51 -18.69
C ASP A 11 13.80 -14.37 -19.61
N ARG A 12 13.02 -15.30 -19.05
CA ARG A 12 12.14 -16.20 -19.83
C ARG A 12 10.77 -15.60 -20.13
N ARG A 13 10.45 -14.43 -19.59
CA ARG A 13 9.15 -13.77 -19.78
C ARG A 13 9.12 -13.02 -21.11
N GLU A 14 8.42 -13.57 -22.09
CA GLU A 14 8.27 -12.96 -23.43
C GLU A 14 7.59 -11.60 -23.40
N SER A 15 6.61 -11.40 -22.51
CA SER A 15 5.90 -10.12 -22.35
C SER A 15 6.83 -8.99 -21.92
N LEU A 16 7.79 -9.27 -21.03
CA LEU A 16 8.80 -8.31 -20.61
C LEU A 16 9.74 -7.95 -21.77
N HIS A 17 10.12 -8.95 -22.57
CA HIS A 17 10.94 -8.76 -23.76
C HIS A 17 10.29 -7.81 -24.76
N GLN A 18 9.04 -8.10 -25.12
CA GLN A 18 8.27 -7.28 -26.05
C GLN A 18 8.10 -5.84 -25.55
N ALA A 19 7.75 -5.65 -24.27
CA ALA A 19 7.55 -4.31 -23.71
C ALA A 19 8.84 -3.47 -23.74
N VAL A 20 9.98 -4.07 -23.39
CA VAL A 20 11.28 -3.38 -23.36
C VAL A 20 11.78 -3.07 -24.77
N GLN A 21 11.58 -4.00 -25.71
CA GLN A 21 11.94 -3.78 -27.11
C GLN A 21 11.11 -2.65 -27.72
N PHE A 22 9.79 -2.69 -27.54
CA PHE A 22 8.89 -1.62 -27.98
C PHE A 22 9.29 -0.25 -27.42
N ALA A 23 9.51 -0.16 -26.11
CA ALA A 23 9.92 1.10 -25.47
C ALA A 23 11.26 1.61 -26.03
N ASN A 24 12.21 0.71 -26.30
CA ASN A 24 13.49 1.07 -26.90
C ASN A 24 13.33 1.61 -28.33
N ASP A 25 12.54 0.95 -29.17
CA ASP A 25 12.35 1.35 -30.56
C ASP A 25 11.72 2.74 -30.65
N VAL A 26 10.72 3.02 -29.81
CA VAL A 26 10.09 4.35 -29.72
C VAL A 26 11.08 5.41 -29.27
N VAL A 27 11.87 5.14 -28.22
CA VAL A 27 12.84 6.11 -27.69
C VAL A 27 13.95 6.41 -28.70
N VAL A 28 14.51 5.39 -29.36
CA VAL A 28 15.57 5.55 -30.35
C VAL A 28 15.07 6.31 -31.58
N ALA A 29 13.85 6.01 -32.06
CA ALA A 29 13.25 6.73 -33.18
C ALA A 29 13.07 8.22 -32.86
N LYS A 30 12.53 8.54 -31.67
CA LYS A 30 12.34 9.93 -31.24
C LYS A 30 13.65 10.67 -31.01
N GLU A 31 14.64 10.03 -30.38
CA GLU A 31 15.97 10.62 -30.18
C GLU A 31 16.65 10.93 -31.52
N THR A 32 16.59 10.01 -32.48
CA THR A 32 17.23 10.18 -33.79
C THR A 32 16.60 11.34 -34.57
N ASN A 33 15.26 11.44 -34.55
CA ASN A 33 14.57 12.55 -35.21
C ASN A 33 14.89 13.89 -34.54
N ALA A 34 14.85 13.96 -33.21
CA ALA A 34 15.15 15.18 -32.46
C ALA A 34 16.59 15.66 -32.71
N LYS A 35 17.57 14.75 -32.78
CA LYS A 35 18.94 15.11 -33.16
C LYS A 35 19.01 15.66 -34.58
N LYS A 36 18.38 14.99 -35.55
CA LYS A 36 18.36 15.45 -36.94
C LYS A 36 17.76 16.85 -37.04
N GLU A 37 16.60 17.10 -36.45
CA GLU A 37 15.98 18.43 -36.47
C GLU A 37 16.84 19.48 -35.77
N ASN A 38 17.49 19.14 -34.65
CA ASN A 38 18.40 20.06 -33.98
C ASN A 38 19.65 20.37 -34.81
N ASP A 39 20.22 19.38 -35.50
CA ASP A 39 21.43 19.53 -36.30
C ASP A 39 21.19 20.32 -37.60
N PHE A 40 19.98 20.28 -38.16
CA PHE A 40 19.66 20.92 -39.44
C PHE A 40 18.81 22.19 -39.33
N ILE A 41 18.03 22.34 -38.26
CA ILE A 41 17.04 23.42 -38.11
C ILE A 41 17.38 24.28 -36.89
N TYR A 42 17.32 23.71 -35.69
CA TYR A 42 17.26 24.51 -34.46
C TYR A 42 18.62 24.95 -33.91
N HIS A 43 19.66 24.13 -34.05
CA HIS A 43 21.02 24.35 -33.55
C HIS A 43 21.08 24.69 -32.05
N ASP A 44 20.15 24.18 -31.25
CA ASP A 44 20.13 24.44 -29.81
C ASP A 44 21.23 23.66 -29.08
N ARG A 45 21.75 24.26 -28.00
CA ARG A 45 22.74 23.62 -27.12
C ARG A 45 22.06 22.48 -26.35
N ILE A 46 22.67 21.29 -26.40
CA ILE A 46 22.25 20.15 -25.60
C ILE A 46 22.68 20.36 -24.14
N PRO A 47 21.74 20.46 -23.19
CA PRO A 47 22.08 20.64 -21.77
C PRO A 47 22.67 19.37 -21.16
N ARG A 48 23.50 19.55 -20.13
CA ARG A 48 24.00 18.43 -19.30
C ARG A 48 22.91 17.99 -18.33
N ARG A 49 22.96 16.73 -17.88
CA ARG A 49 21.94 16.17 -16.97
C ARG A 49 21.78 16.96 -15.68
N ASP A 50 22.87 17.51 -15.15
CA ASP A 50 22.86 18.27 -13.89
C ASP A 50 22.19 19.65 -14.04
N GLU A 51 22.06 20.14 -15.26
CA GLU A 51 21.37 21.41 -15.59
C GLU A 51 19.85 21.20 -15.69
N LEU A 52 19.37 19.95 -15.72
CA LEU A 52 17.95 19.60 -15.87
C LEU A 52 17.27 19.47 -14.51
N LYS A 53 16.08 20.07 -14.37
CA LYS A 53 15.21 19.84 -13.22
C LYS A 53 14.68 18.41 -13.26
N ILE A 54 15.01 17.62 -12.24
CA ILE A 54 14.48 16.26 -12.10
C ILE A 54 12.99 16.35 -11.73
N PRO A 55 12.08 15.72 -12.48
CA PRO A 55 10.67 15.71 -12.14
C PRO A 55 10.45 14.93 -10.84
N GLU A 56 9.63 15.49 -9.95
CA GLU A 56 9.25 14.81 -8.71
C GLU A 56 8.21 13.72 -8.99
N GLY A 57 8.38 12.56 -8.39
CA GLY A 57 7.42 11.46 -8.51
C GLY A 57 6.14 11.80 -7.75
N VAL A 58 4.99 11.56 -8.38
CA VAL A 58 3.68 11.72 -7.74
C VAL A 58 3.15 10.35 -7.34
N ALA A 59 2.91 10.13 -6.05
CA ALA A 59 2.31 8.90 -5.54
C ALA A 59 0.79 8.91 -5.78
N MET A 60 0.35 8.23 -6.84
CA MET A 60 -1.07 8.14 -7.22
C MET A 60 -1.84 7.01 -6.53
N VAL A 61 -1.14 6.16 -5.77
CA VAL A 61 -1.75 5.03 -5.06
C VAL A 61 -1.66 5.23 -3.55
N LYS A 62 -2.71 4.85 -2.84
CA LYS A 62 -2.74 4.78 -1.38
C LYS A 62 -3.07 3.34 -0.97
N PRO A 63 -2.50 2.83 0.14
CA PRO A 63 -2.91 1.54 0.66
C PRO A 63 -4.40 1.58 1.00
N ILE A 64 -5.10 0.50 0.69
CA ILE A 64 -6.51 0.35 1.02
C ILE A 64 -6.61 -0.04 2.49
N GLY A 65 -7.43 0.68 3.26
CA GLY A 65 -7.71 0.31 4.65
C GLY A 65 -8.42 -1.04 4.72
N PHE A 66 -8.03 -1.87 5.68
CA PHE A 66 -8.70 -3.13 5.96
C PHE A 66 -9.19 -3.13 7.40
N GLU A 67 -10.48 -3.33 7.59
CA GLU A 67 -11.10 -3.46 8.89
C GLU A 67 -11.60 -4.89 9.06
N ALA A 68 -10.92 -5.66 9.92
CA ALA A 68 -11.23 -7.08 10.12
C ALA A 68 -12.62 -7.32 10.74
N THR A 69 -13.17 -6.30 11.40
CA THR A 69 -14.48 -6.31 12.08
C THR A 69 -15.60 -5.74 11.22
N ASP A 70 -15.34 -5.43 9.95
CA ASP A 70 -16.36 -4.93 9.03
C ASP A 70 -17.44 -6.01 8.81
N ARG A 71 -18.63 -5.77 9.34
CA ARG A 71 -19.80 -6.65 9.24
C ARG A 71 -20.25 -6.89 7.80
N SER A 72 -19.97 -5.96 6.89
CA SER A 72 -20.32 -6.11 5.46
C SER A 72 -19.48 -7.18 4.76
N VAL A 73 -18.27 -7.47 5.28
CA VAL A 73 -17.34 -8.47 4.74
C VAL A 73 -17.32 -9.74 5.59
N ALA A 74 -17.26 -9.59 6.92
CA ALA A 74 -17.14 -10.70 7.88
C ALA A 74 -18.48 -11.36 8.23
N GLY A 75 -19.61 -10.69 7.97
CA GLY A 75 -20.93 -11.16 8.36
C GLY A 75 -21.24 -10.96 9.85
N ASP A 76 -22.25 -11.67 10.34
CA ASP A 76 -22.71 -11.55 11.72
C ASP A 76 -21.77 -12.24 12.72
N ASP A 77 -21.56 -11.61 13.88
CA ASP A 77 -20.73 -12.17 14.95
C ASP A 77 -21.42 -13.37 15.63
N LEU A 78 -20.85 -14.55 15.40
CA LEU A 78 -21.28 -15.82 15.98
C LEU A 78 -21.23 -15.83 17.52
N PHE A 79 -20.36 -15.02 18.12
CA PHE A 79 -20.15 -14.96 19.56
C PHE A 79 -20.67 -13.65 20.17
N SER A 80 -21.57 -12.94 19.49
CA SER A 80 -22.16 -11.69 19.97
C SER A 80 -22.85 -11.79 21.33
N ALA A 81 -23.33 -12.98 21.71
CA ALA A 81 -23.91 -13.26 23.02
C ALA A 81 -22.87 -13.60 24.10
N LEU A 82 -21.61 -13.88 23.73
CA LEU A 82 -20.55 -14.25 24.65
C LEU A 82 -19.99 -13.00 25.32
N LEU A 83 -20.16 -12.90 26.64
CA LEU A 83 -19.61 -11.78 27.40
C LEU A 83 -18.09 -11.91 27.55
N PRO A 84 -17.35 -10.79 27.39
CA PRO A 84 -15.93 -10.75 27.67
C PRO A 84 -15.59 -11.19 29.10
N MET A 85 -14.47 -11.89 29.27
CA MET A 85 -14.05 -12.45 30.57
C MET A 85 -13.86 -11.40 31.67
N ASN A 86 -13.46 -10.16 31.31
CA ASN A 86 -13.37 -9.05 32.25
C ASN A 86 -14.74 -8.65 32.80
N VAL A 87 -15.79 -8.64 31.96
CA VAL A 87 -17.17 -8.35 32.40
C VAL A 87 -17.65 -9.43 33.36
N LEU A 88 -17.45 -10.71 33.03
CA LEU A 88 -17.84 -11.83 33.88
C LEU A 88 -17.15 -11.76 35.26
N LYS A 89 -15.84 -11.47 35.28
CA LYS A 89 -15.09 -11.29 36.53
C LYS A 89 -15.64 -10.14 37.38
N SER A 90 -15.91 -8.99 36.77
CA SER A 90 -16.46 -7.83 37.48
C SER A 90 -17.84 -8.09 38.05
N VAL A 91 -18.70 -8.81 37.31
CA VAL A 91 -20.04 -9.20 37.81
C VAL A 91 -19.92 -10.15 39.00
N SER A 92 -19.01 -11.12 38.94
CA SER A 92 -18.76 -12.04 40.06
C SER A 92 -18.28 -11.28 41.30
N LEU A 93 -17.34 -10.35 41.14
CA LEU A 93 -16.79 -9.56 42.23
C LEU A 93 -17.86 -8.66 42.86
N TYR A 94 -18.68 -8.01 42.03
CA TYR A 94 -19.79 -7.19 42.50
C TYR A 94 -20.82 -8.01 43.29
N SER A 95 -21.14 -9.23 42.83
CA SER A 95 -22.05 -10.13 43.54
C SER A 95 -21.51 -10.52 44.92
N GLU A 96 -20.20 -10.75 45.01
CA GLU A 96 -19.53 -11.09 46.27
C GLU A 96 -19.56 -9.92 47.26
N GLU A 97 -19.19 -8.71 46.83
CA GLU A 97 -19.25 -7.49 47.65
C GLU A 97 -20.68 -7.17 48.11
N LYS A 98 -21.67 -7.33 47.22
CA LYS A 98 -23.09 -7.18 47.58
C LYS A 98 -23.52 -8.17 48.65
N ALA A 99 -23.10 -9.44 48.54
CA ALA A 99 -23.42 -10.46 49.51
C ALA A 99 -22.72 -10.24 50.86
N LYS A 100 -21.48 -9.75 50.84
CA LYS A 100 -20.75 -9.31 52.03
C LYS A 100 -21.48 -8.16 52.72
N TYR A 101 -21.80 -7.10 51.98
CA TYR A 101 -22.56 -5.96 52.51
C TYR A 101 -23.90 -6.37 53.12
N LYS A 102 -24.66 -7.27 52.47
CA LYS A 102 -25.92 -7.77 53.01
C LYS A 102 -25.74 -8.52 54.34
N ARG A 103 -24.67 -9.30 54.49
CA ARG A 103 -24.35 -10.01 55.75
C ARG A 103 -24.02 -9.01 56.87
N ASP A 104 -23.16 -8.03 56.58
CA ASP A 104 -22.78 -6.99 57.54
C ASP A 104 -23.99 -6.19 58.03
N VAL A 105 -24.98 -5.93 57.16
CA VAL A 105 -26.22 -5.25 57.54
C VAL A 105 -27.11 -6.14 58.43
N LEU A 106 -27.21 -7.43 58.13
CA LEU A 106 -28.02 -8.37 58.93
C LEU A 106 -27.44 -8.60 60.33
N GLU A 107 -26.11 -8.59 60.49
CA GLU A 107 -25.46 -8.71 61.82
C GLU A 107 -25.63 -7.46 62.68
N ARG A 108 -25.94 -6.31 62.07
CA ARG A 108 -26.17 -5.03 62.76
C ARG A 108 -27.63 -4.80 63.16
N ILE A 109 -28.53 -5.70 62.79
CA ILE A 109 -29.96 -5.70 63.16
C ILE A 109 -30.16 -6.69 64.30
#